data_AF-A0A2V1BG09-F1
#
_entry.id   AF-A0A2V1BG09-F1
#
_cell.length_a   1.000
_cell.length_b   1.000
_cell.length_c   1.000
_cell.angle_alpha   90.00
_cell.angle_beta   90.00
_cell.angle_gamma   90.00
#
_symmetry.space_group_name_H-M   'P 1'
#
loop_
_entity.id
_entity.type
_entity.pdbx_description
1 polymer ?
#
loop_
_entity_poly.entity_id
_entity_poly.type
_entity_poly.pdbx_seq_one_letter_code
_entity_poly.pdbx_strand_id
1 'polypeptide(L)' 'PRPIRACLFDMDGLLLNTEDLYTVVTNEILHEYGKPDLPWRKKAQLQGRHIYCSASK' A
#
# COMPACT_ATOMS: atom_id res chain seq x y z
N PRO A 1 -26.72 -1.23 25.42
CA PRO A 1 -25.79 -1.19 24.25
C PRO A 1 -26.52 -0.73 22.99
N ARG A 2 -26.02 0.32 22.31
CA ARG A 2 -26.63 0.79 21.05
C ARG A 2 -26.20 -0.17 19.92
N PRO A 3 -27.13 -0.74 19.13
CA PRO A 3 -26.76 -1.65 18.04
C PRO A 3 -25.96 -0.89 16.98
N ILE A 4 -24.89 -1.51 16.47
CA ILE A 4 -24.11 -0.97 15.35
C ILE A 4 -25.02 -1.00 14.11
N ARG A 5 -25.17 0.15 13.44
CA ARG A 5 -26.11 0.33 12.32
C ARG A 5 -25.46 0.31 10.93
N ALA A 6 -24.14 0.40 10.86
CA ALA A 6 -23.36 0.26 9.63
C ALA A 6 -21.89 0.00 9.98
N CYS A 7 -21.22 -0.80 9.15
CA CYS A 7 -19.75 -0.94 9.12
C CYS A 7 -19.27 -0.46 7.75
N LEU A 8 -18.26 0.41 7.75
CA LEU A 8 -17.59 0.84 6.53
C LEU A 8 -16.38 -0.08 6.34
N PHE A 9 -16.40 -0.85 5.26
CA PHE A 9 -15.29 -1.72 4.89
C PHE A 9 -14.51 -1.07 3.76
N ASP A 10 -13.19 -1.03 3.90
CA ASP A 10 -12.31 -0.65 2.82
C ASP A 10 -12.28 -1.78 1.78
N MET A 11 -12.22 -1.43 0.50
CA MET A 11 -12.18 -2.44 -0.56
C MET A 11 -10.78 -3.00 -0.78
N ASP A 12 -9.75 -2.18 -0.55
CA ASP A 12 -8.35 -2.54 -0.74
C ASP A 12 -7.82 -3.31 0.48
N GLY A 13 -7.34 -4.54 0.25
CA GLY A 13 -6.85 -5.42 1.32
C GLY A 13 -7.93 -6.23 2.05
N LEU A 14 -9.21 -6.16 1.62
CA LEU A 14 -10.30 -6.98 2.16
C LEU A 14 -11.06 -7.79 1.10
N LEU A 15 -11.36 -7.22 -0.08
CA LEU A 15 -12.10 -7.88 -1.16
C LEU A 15 -11.23 -8.30 -2.35
N LEU A 16 -10.11 -7.61 -2.58
CA LEU A 16 -9.16 -7.90 -3.65
C LEU A 16 -7.74 -7.91 -3.08
N ASN A 17 -6.94 -8.92 -3.46
CA ASN A 17 -5.55 -9.05 -3.06
C ASN A 17 -4.65 -8.13 -3.92
N THR A 18 -4.96 -6.83 -3.93
CA THR A 18 -4.26 -5.80 -4.72
C THR A 18 -2.83 -5.57 -4.25
N GLU A 19 -2.49 -6.01 -3.04
CA GLU A 19 -1.19 -5.80 -2.40
C GLU A 19 -0.02 -6.50 -3.11
N ASP A 20 -0.29 -7.65 -3.74
CA ASP A 20 0.70 -8.39 -4.52
C ASP A 20 0.97 -7.68 -5.84
N LEU A 21 -0.09 -7.24 -6.54
CA LEU A 21 0.02 -6.47 -7.78
C LEU A 21 0.78 -5.15 -7.59
N TYR A 22 0.51 -4.43 -6.50
CA TYR A 22 1.28 -3.22 -6.17
C TYR A 22 2.77 -3.52 -5.96
N THR A 23 3.10 -4.69 -5.40
CA THR A 23 4.50 -5.08 -5.19
C THR A 23 5.19 -5.38 -6.51
N VAL A 24 4.53 -6.13 -7.40
CA VAL A 24 5.06 -6.46 -8.74
C VAL A 24 5.33 -5.19 -9.53
N VAL A 25 4.34 -4.30 -9.67
CA VAL A 25 4.48 -3.06 -10.44
C VAL A 25 5.55 -2.13 -9.83
N THR A 26 5.62 -2.04 -8.50
CA THR A 26 6.64 -1.20 -7.84
C THR A 26 8.05 -1.74 -8.06
N ASN A 27 8.24 -3.06 -8.02
CA ASN A 27 9.54 -3.67 -8.28
C ASN A 27 9.92 -3.56 -9.77
N GLU A 28 8.99 -3.74 -10.70
CA GLU A 28 9.23 -3.50 -12.13
C GLU A 28 9.73 -2.08 -12.39
N ILE A 29 9.06 -1.08 -11.83
CA ILE A 29 9.48 0.32 -11.93
C ILE A 29 10.85 0.51 -11.28
N LEU A 30 11.10 -0.03 -10.08
CA LEU A 30 12.41 0.07 -9.42
C LEU A 30 13.53 -0.53 -10.26
N HIS A 31 13.30 -1.68 -10.88
CA HIS A 31 14.26 -2.32 -11.77
C HIS A 31 14.55 -1.48 -13.02
N GLU A 32 13.56 -0.80 -13.58
CA GLU A 32 13.75 0.14 -14.70
C GLU A 32 14.73 1.27 -14.33
N TYR A 33 14.71 1.73 -13.07
CA TYR A 33 15.66 2.72 -12.55
C TYR A 33 16.93 2.12 -11.93
N GLY A 34 17.19 0.81 -12.09
CA GLY A 34 18.36 0.12 -11.54
C GLY A 34 18.39 0.05 -10.01
N LYS A 35 17.23 0.17 -9.36
CA LYS A 35 17.08 0.10 -7.90
C LYS A 35 16.77 -1.34 -7.47
N PRO A 36 17.22 -1.77 -6.28
CA PRO A 36 16.87 -3.08 -5.74
C PRO A 36 15.39 -3.14 -5.35
N ASP A 37 14.86 -4.36 -5.23
CA ASP A 37 13.50 -4.64 -4.78
C ASP A 37 13.12 -3.86 -3.51
N LEU A 38 11.85 -3.45 -3.43
CA LEU A 38 11.35 -2.70 -2.29
C LEU A 38 11.34 -3.60 -1.03
N PRO A 39 12.13 -3.32 0.01
CA PRO A 39 12.11 -4.12 1.24
C PRO A 39 10.78 -3.92 1.98
N TRP A 40 10.25 -5.00 2.57
CA TRP A 40 9.01 -4.99 3.35
C TRP A 40 8.92 -3.85 4.38
N ARG A 41 10.02 -3.53 5.05
CA ARG A 41 10.10 -2.44 6.03
C ARG A 41 9.76 -1.06 5.45
N LYS A 42 10.12 -0.79 4.19
CA LYS A 42 9.75 0.45 3.49
C LYS A 42 8.31 0.40 3.00
N LYS A 43 7.86 -0.77 2.51
CA LYS A 43 6.46 -1.01 2.10
C LYS A 43 5.48 -0.72 3.23
N ALA A 44 5.75 -1.26 4.43
CA ALA A 44 4.94 -1.04 5.63
C ALA A 44 4.92 0.43 6.10
N GLN A 45 5.96 1.22 5.79
CA GLN A 45 6.02 2.64 6.12
C GLN A 45 5.24 3.53 5.13
N LEU A 46 5.08 3.05 3.89
CA LEU A 46 4.33 3.70 2.83
C LEU A 46 2.84 3.36 2.91
N GLN A 47 2.50 2.15 3.36
CA GLN A 47 1.12 1.76 3.63
C GLN A 47 0.49 2.68 4.69
N GLY A 48 -0.64 3.31 4.33
CA GLY A 48 -1.35 4.26 5.20
C GLY A 48 -0.87 5.72 5.12
N ARG A 49 0.13 6.06 4.30
CA ARG A 49 0.54 7.45 4.05
C ARG A 49 0.20 7.88 2.63
N HIS A 50 -0.45 9.02 2.48
CA HIS A 50 -0.63 9.64 1.16
C HIS A 50 0.72 9.96 0.53
N ILE A 51 0.88 9.61 -0.75
CA ILE A 51 2.13 9.74 -1.54
C ILE A 51 2.69 11.18 -1.47
N TYR A 52 1.83 12.20 -1.40
CA TYR A 52 2.24 13.61 -1.29
C TYR A 52 2.91 13.98 0.05
N CYS A 53 2.60 13.29 1.14
CA CYS A 53 3.18 13.58 2.46
C CYS A 53 4.57 12.95 2.62
N SER A 54 4.84 11.86 1.90
CA SER A 54 6.12 11.14 1.97
C SER A 54 7.26 11.82 1.20
N ALA A 55 6.97 12.77 0.30
CA ALA A 55 7.97 13.52 -0.47
C ALA A 55 8.54 14.74 0.27
N SER A 56 8.00 15.10 1.44
CA SER A 56 8.35 16.33 2.16
C SER A 56 9.32 16.12 3.33
N LYS A 57 10.13 15.06 3.32
CA LYS A 57 11.09 14.78 4.40
C LYS A 57 12.45 14.32 3.89
#